data_AF-W7KUQ0-F1
#
_entry.id   AF-W7KUQ0-F1
#
_cell.length_a   1.000
_cell.length_b   1.000
_cell.length_c   1.000
_cell.angle_alpha   90.00
_cell.angle_beta   90.00
_cell.angle_gamma   90.00
#
_symmetry.space_group_name_H-M   'P 1'
#
loop_
_entity.id
_entity.type
_entity.pdbx_description
1 polymer ?
#
loop_
_entity_poly.entity_id
_entity_poly.type
_entity_poly.pdbx_seq_one_letter_code
_entity_poly.pdbx_strand_id
1 'polypeptide(L)' 'MNIGLGLLLAPIAFIFMALGTISLKKRDRLIGNGLLIAGAIFLLGSVILLAGLYDPYSNHIR' A
#
# COMPACT_ATOMS: atom_id res chain seq x y z
N MET A 1 7.97 5.04 15.25
CA MET A 1 6.80 5.37 14.42
C MET A 1 7.32 5.73 13.03
N ASN A 2 7.00 4.95 12.00
CA ASN A 2 7.72 5.00 10.71
C ASN A 2 6.94 5.79 9.64
N ILE A 3 6.64 7.06 9.96
CA ILE A 3 5.78 7.95 9.16
C ILE A 3 6.33 8.18 7.75
N GLY A 4 7.65 8.30 7.59
CA GLY A 4 8.27 8.53 6.28
C GLY A 4 7.99 7.41 5.28
N LEU A 5 8.13 6.15 5.71
CA LEU A 5 7.82 4.99 4.87
C LEU A 5 6.32 4.90 4.58
N GLY A 6 5.46 5.18 5.57
CA GLY A 6 4.01 5.23 5.40
C GLY A 6 3.57 6.27 4.36
N LEU A 7 4.14 7.48 4.40
CA LEU A 7 3.91 8.55 3.42
C LEU A 7 4.37 8.19 2.01
N LEU A 8 5.45 7.41 1.88
CA LEU A 8 5.95 6.90 0.60
C LEU A 8 5.06 5.79 0.02
N LEU A 9 4.52 4.90 0.88
CA LEU A 9 3.64 3.82 0.43
C LEU A 9 2.26 4.32 -0.04
N ALA A 10 1.72 5.38 0.57
CA ALA A 10 0.39 5.90 0.24
C ALA A 10 0.21 6.25 -1.27
N PRO A 11 1.09 7.04 -1.92
CA PRO A 11 0.98 7.33 -3.34
C PRO A 11 1.19 6.10 -4.22
N ILE A 12 2.06 5.16 -3.80
CA ILE A 12 2.26 3.89 -4.52
C ILE A 12 0.96 3.06 -4.52
N ALA A 13 0.31 2.95 -3.37
CA ALA A 13 -0.99 2.28 -3.25
C ALA A 13 -2.04 2.93 -4.15
N PHE A 14 -2.07 4.26 -4.20
CA PHE A 14 -2.99 5.01 -5.05
C PHE A 14 -2.75 4.74 -6.54
N ILE A 15 -1.49 4.71 -6.99
CA ILE A 15 -1.13 4.37 -8.38
C ILE A 15 -1.61 2.96 -8.73
N PHE A 16 -1.40 1.98 -7.83
CA PHE A 16 -1.85 0.60 -8.05
C PHE A 16 -3.37 0.49 -8.14
N MET A 17 -4.12 1.19 -7.28
CA MET A 17 -5.58 1.23 -7.37
C MET A 17 -6.07 1.90 -8.66
N ALA A 18 -5.44 3.00 -9.08
CA ALA A 18 -5.77 3.68 -10.34
C ALA A 18 -5.50 2.77 -11.55
N LEU A 19 -4.35 2.12 -11.61
CA LEU A 19 -4.03 1.17 -12.69
C LEU A 19 -4.94 -0.05 -12.66
N GLY A 20 -5.26 -0.60 -11.49
CA GLY A 20 -6.15 -1.75 -11.34
C GLY A 20 -7.58 -1.44 -11.81
N THR A 21 -8.12 -0.28 -11.46
CA THR A 21 -9.44 0.17 -11.93
C THR A 21 -9.48 0.41 -13.43
N ILE A 22 -8.43 1.01 -14.02
CA ILE A 22 -8.31 1.18 -15.47
C ILE A 22 -8.24 -0.19 -16.18
N SER A 23 -7.45 -1.13 -15.64
CA SER A 23 -7.25 -2.46 -16.21
C SER A 23 -8.54 -3.30 -16.19
N LEU A 24 -9.33 -3.22 -15.11
CA LEU A 24 -10.68 -3.80 -15.05
C LEU A 24 -11.60 -3.27 -16.15
N LYS A 25 -11.54 -1.96 -16.41
CA LYS A 25 -12.34 -1.31 -17.47
C LYS A 25 -11.95 -1.78 -18.87
N LYS A 26 -10.71 -2.20 -19.07
CA LYS A 26 -10.19 -2.76 -20.33
C LYS A 26 -10.46 -4.26 -20.51
N ARG A 27 -11.28 -4.88 -19.65
CA ARG A 27 -11.56 -6.34 -19.58
C ARG A 27 -10.39 -7.22 -19.15
N ASP A 28 -9.25 -6.64 -18.76
CA ASP A 28 -8.12 -7.38 -18.19
C ASP A 28 -8.37 -7.70 -16.70
N ARG A 29 -9.43 -8.47 -16.42
CA ARG A 29 -9.94 -8.69 -15.06
C ARG A 29 -8.92 -9.32 -14.11
N LEU A 30 -8.07 -10.21 -14.62
CA LEU A 30 -7.06 -10.91 -13.84
C LEU A 30 -5.95 -9.94 -13.36
N ILE A 31 -5.43 -9.12 -14.29
CA ILE A 31 -4.42 -8.10 -14.00
C ILE A 31 -5.02 -7.00 -13.13
N GLY A 32 -6.23 -6.53 -13.45
CA GLY A 32 -6.94 -5.52 -12.69
C GLY A 32 -7.21 -5.92 -11.24
N ASN A 33 -7.73 -7.13 -11.01
CA ASN A 33 -7.92 -7.64 -9.65
C ASN A 33 -6.58 -7.78 -8.90
N GLY A 34 -5.52 -8.28 -9.57
CA GLY A 34 -4.19 -8.37 -8.97
C GLY A 34 -3.65 -7.02 -8.52
N LEU A 35 -3.76 -5.99 -9.37
CA LEU A 35 -3.36 -4.61 -9.07
C LEU A 35 -4.17 -4.02 -7.90
N LEU A 36 -5.48 -4.28 -7.85
CA LEU A 36 -6.33 -3.81 -6.74
C LEU A 36 -5.95 -4.47 -5.41
N ILE A 37 -5.72 -5.79 -5.41
CA ILE A 37 -5.30 -6.51 -4.21
C ILE A 37 -3.95 -6.00 -3.72
N ALA A 38 -2.97 -5.85 -4.62
CA ALA A 38 -1.67 -5.30 -4.29
C ALA A 38 -1.77 -3.86 -3.75
N GLY A 39 -2.58 -3.01 -4.39
CA GLY A 39 -2.85 -1.65 -3.92
C GLY A 39 -3.48 -1.62 -2.52
N ALA A 40 -4.42 -2.52 -2.23
CA ALA A 40 -5.03 -2.64 -0.90
C ALA A 40 -4.03 -3.08 0.18
N ILE A 41 -3.12 -4.01 -0.14
CA ILE A 41 -2.05 -4.43 0.78
C ILE A 41 -1.12 -3.26 1.09
N PHE A 42 -0.67 -2.51 0.07
CA PHE A 42 0.17 -1.33 0.29
C PHE A 42 -0.55 -0.24 1.08
N LEU A 43 -1.85 -0.05 0.87
CA LEU A 43 -2.65 0.92 1.62
C LEU A 43 -2.75 0.53 3.10
N LEU A 44 -3.03 -0.74 3.39
CA LEU A 44 -3.04 -1.27 4.75
C LEU A 44 -1.68 -1.09 5.44
N GLY A 45 -0.59 -1.43 4.74
CA GLY A 45 0.78 -1.22 5.25
C GLY A 45 1.05 0.25 5.54
N SER A 46 0.65 1.16 4.66
CA SER A 46 0.78 2.60 4.87
C SER A 46 0.03 3.06 6.13
N VAL A 47 -1.22 2.63 6.34
CA VAL A 47 -2.00 2.98 7.53
C VAL A 47 -1.33 2.45 8.80
N ILE A 48 -0.83 1.21 8.81
CA ILE A 48 -0.15 0.63 9.97
C ILE A 48 1.10 1.44 10.36
N LEU A 49 1.90 1.84 9.36
CA LEU A 49 3.12 2.61 9.57
C LEU A 49 2.83 4.05 10.03
N LEU A 50 1.81 4.69 9.45
CA LEU A 50 1.39 6.05 9.80
C LEU A 50 0.74 6.11 11.18
N ALA A 51 -0.06 5.11 11.53
CA ALA A 51 -0.69 5.00 12.85
C ALA A 51 0.32 4.63 13.95
N GLY A 52 1.57 4.32 13.59
CA GLY A 52 2.60 3.93 14.54
C GLY A 52 2.35 2.59 15.23
N LEU A 53 1.42 1.77 14.69
CA LEU A 53 1.11 0.44 15.21
C LEU A 53 2.26 -0.55 15.05
N TYR A 54 3.20 -0.26 14.15
CA TYR A 54 4.40 -1.04 13.94
C TYR A 54 5.62 -0.12 13.86
N ASP A 55 6.58 -0.31 14.78
CA ASP A 55 7.86 0.37 14.78
C ASP A 55 9.01 -0.65 14.73
N PRO A 56 9.55 -0.98 13.53
CA PRO A 56 10.60 -1.98 13.39
C PRO A 56 11.90 -1.57 14.08
N TYR A 57 12.09 -0.28 14.38
CA TYR A 57 13.29 0.23 15.04
C TYR A 57 13.22 0.17 16.57
N SER A 58 12.04 -0.07 17.15
CA SER A 58 11.85 -0.15 18.60
C SER A 58 12.60 -1.32 19.25
N ASN A 59 12.90 -2.38 18.49
CA ASN A 59 13.57 -3.57 19.00
C ASN A 59 15.10 -3.45 19.08
N HIS A 60 15.69 -2.36 18.60
CA HIS A 60 17.15 -2.20 18.50
C HIS A 60 17.76 -1.29 19.57
N ILE A 61 16.94 -0.67 20.44
CA ILE A 61 17.40 0.09 21.60
C ILE A 61 17.21 -0.80 22.82
N ARG A 62 18.26 -1.52 23.22
CA ARG A 62 18.34 -2.26 24.48
C ARG A 62 19.59 -1.83 25.24
#